data_AF-A0A961XY16-F1
#
_entry.id   AF-A0A961XY16-F1
#
_cell.length_a   1.000
_cell.length_b   1.000
_cell.length_c   1.000
_cell.angle_alpha   90.00
_cell.angle_beta   90.00
_cell.angle_gamma   90.00
#
_symmetry.space_group_name_H-M   'P 1'
#
loop_
_entity.id
_entity.type
_entity.pdbx_description
1 polymer ?
#
loop_
_entity_poly.entity_id
_entity_poly.type
_entity_poly.pdbx_seq_one_letter_code
_entity_poly.pdbx_strand_id
1 'polypeptide(L)'
;LLISIFFPQLEGRHGSAYGKWSLLTDGLPVIGVCASVSLDEGNICKSARISVGGLETGPVRFERAEEALVGVAYDDAKSHEGAISIAAEEAEILDDVTGDEGFRRQLIRSVGLKSIVTAFERAAAAGGGQ
;
A
#
# COMPACT_ATOMS: atom_id res chain seq x y z
N LEU A 1 4.94 21.34 -19.58
CA LEU A 1 5.21 20.08 -20.30
C LEU A 1 6.03 19.19 -19.37
N LEU A 2 5.51 18.02 -18.99
CA LEU A 2 6.29 17.01 -18.28
C LEU A 2 7.12 16.23 -19.32
N ILE A 3 8.45 16.17 -19.15
CA ILE A 3 9.37 15.62 -20.17
C ILE A 3 9.85 14.22 -19.78
N SER A 4 10.13 13.99 -18.51
CA SER A 4 10.64 12.72 -18.01
C SER A 4 10.31 12.54 -16.53
N ILE A 5 10.16 11.29 -16.11
CA ILE A 5 10.12 10.89 -14.69
C ILE A 5 11.24 9.88 -14.49
N PHE A 6 12.02 10.05 -13.42
CA PHE A 6 13.10 9.14 -13.06
C PHE A 6 12.71 8.38 -11.79
N PHE A 7 12.83 7.06 -11.86
CA PHE A 7 12.68 6.18 -10.70
C PHE A 7 14.06 5.65 -10.33
N PRO A 8 14.46 5.71 -9.04
CA PRO A 8 15.72 5.12 -8.62
C PRO A 8 15.68 3.60 -8.82
N GLN A 9 16.82 3.02 -9.18
CA GLN A 9 16.95 1.56 -9.18
C GLN A 9 16.87 1.07 -7.74
N LEU A 10 15.99 0.09 -7.51
CA LEU A 10 15.82 -0.51 -6.19
C LEU A 10 16.80 -1.68 -6.06
N GLU A 11 17.74 -1.59 -5.13
CA GLU A 11 18.74 -2.63 -4.86
C GLU A 11 18.37 -3.47 -3.64
N GLY A 12 18.64 -4.78 -3.66
CA GLY A 12 18.35 -5.66 -2.52
C GLY A 12 16.88 -6.09 -2.41
N ARG A 13 16.42 -6.38 -1.19
CA ARG A 13 15.12 -7.02 -0.90
C ARG A 13 13.96 -6.03 -0.96
N HIS A 14 13.55 -5.65 -2.16
CA HIS A 14 12.43 -4.74 -2.40
C HIS A 14 11.22 -5.47 -2.96
N GLY A 15 10.03 -5.05 -2.53
CA GLY A 15 8.77 -5.56 -3.03
C GLY A 15 7.73 -4.46 -3.09
N SER A 16 6.88 -4.51 -4.10
CA SER A 16 5.76 -3.58 -4.23
C SER A 16 4.54 -4.28 -4.79
N ALA A 17 3.35 -3.81 -4.43
CA ALA A 17 2.11 -4.26 -5.00
C ALA A 17 1.09 -3.12 -5.06
N TYR A 18 0.19 -3.21 -6.04
CA TYR A 18 -0.94 -2.31 -6.19
C TYR A 18 -2.22 -3.13 -6.28
N GLY A 19 -3.18 -2.81 -5.44
CA GLY A 19 -4.53 -3.36 -5.48
C GLY A 19 -5.52 -2.30 -5.94
N LYS A 20 -6.43 -2.69 -6.83
CA LYS A 20 -7.52 -1.83 -7.34
C LYS A 20 -8.86 -2.49 -7.04
N TRP A 21 -9.80 -1.71 -6.52
CA TRP A 21 -11.22 -2.05 -6.58
C TRP A 21 -11.98 -1.02 -7.40
N SER A 22 -12.80 -1.50 -8.33
CA SER A 22 -13.60 -0.66 -9.24
C SER A 22 -14.96 -1.34 -9.51
N LEU A 23 -15.98 -0.53 -9.79
CA LEU A 23 -17.33 -1.02 -10.12
C LEU A 23 -17.37 -1.82 -11.43
N LEU A 24 -16.43 -1.55 -12.33
CA LEU A 24 -16.26 -2.19 -13.63
C LEU A 24 -14.83 -2.69 -13.76
N THR A 25 -14.61 -3.78 -14.51
CA THR A 25 -13.29 -4.39 -14.70
C THR A 25 -12.22 -3.37 -15.13
N ASP A 26 -12.54 -2.53 -16.11
CA ASP A 26 -11.65 -1.49 -16.65
C ASP A 26 -12.02 -0.07 -16.19
N GLY A 27 -12.83 0.03 -15.14
CA GLY A 27 -13.24 1.30 -14.57
C GLY A 27 -12.14 2.00 -13.78
N LEU A 28 -12.39 3.29 -13.51
CA LEU A 28 -11.62 4.06 -12.53
C LEU A 28 -11.70 3.43 -11.13
N PRO A 29 -10.62 3.50 -10.34
CA PRO A 29 -10.65 3.00 -8.98
C PRO A 29 -11.67 3.77 -8.15
N VAL A 30 -12.54 3.05 -7.43
CA VAL A 30 -13.19 3.65 -6.25
C VAL A 30 -12.16 3.79 -5.16
N ILE A 31 -11.34 2.75 -4.94
CA ILE A 31 -10.14 2.78 -4.12
C ILE A 31 -9.01 2.00 -4.81
N GLY A 32 -7.82 2.59 -4.80
CA GLY A 32 -6.58 1.91 -5.14
C GLY A 32 -5.60 2.04 -3.98
N VAL A 33 -4.88 0.97 -3.65
CA VAL A 33 -3.85 1.00 -2.61
C VAL A 33 -2.54 0.49 -3.17
N CYS A 34 -1.47 1.27 -3.02
CA CYS A 34 -0.11 0.89 -3.35
C CYS A 34 0.67 0.69 -2.05
N ALA A 35 1.43 -0.40 -1.99
CA ALA A 35 2.41 -0.65 -0.96
C ALA A 35 3.77 -0.94 -1.61
N SER A 36 4.84 -0.36 -1.07
CA SER A 36 6.22 -0.69 -1.42
C SER A 36 7.04 -0.79 -0.15
N VAL A 37 7.80 -1.87 -0.01
CA VAL A 37 8.60 -2.14 1.18
C VAL A 37 10.00 -2.60 0.81
N SER A 38 10.95 -2.39 1.72
CA SER A 38 12.25 -3.02 1.68
C SER A 38 12.49 -3.81 2.97
N LEU A 39 13.18 -4.95 2.86
CA LEU A 39 13.53 -5.79 3.99
C LEU A 39 15.05 -5.82 4.21
N ASP A 40 15.46 -6.08 5.44
CA ASP A 40 16.83 -6.47 5.76
C ASP A 40 17.06 -7.97 5.57
N GLU A 41 18.26 -8.43 5.92
CA GLU A 41 18.64 -9.85 5.83
C GLU A 41 17.82 -10.75 6.76
N GLY A 42 17.25 -10.20 7.83
CA GLY A 42 16.39 -10.88 8.78
C GLY A 42 14.90 -10.90 8.39
N ASN A 43 14.57 -10.44 7.18
CA ASN A 43 13.19 -10.22 6.72
C ASN A 43 12.39 -9.23 7.60
N ILE A 44 13.08 -8.24 8.16
CA ILE A 44 12.47 -7.13 8.92
C ILE A 44 12.36 -5.90 8.02
N CYS A 45 11.23 -5.21 8.07
CA CYS A 45 10.99 -4.01 7.28
C CYS A 45 11.97 -2.88 7.61
N LYS A 46 12.74 -2.41 6.62
CA LYS A 46 13.62 -1.24 6.75
C LYS A 46 12.94 0.05 6.32
N SER A 47 12.07 -0.02 5.32
CA SER A 47 11.32 1.13 4.82
C SER A 47 10.00 0.67 4.22
N ALA A 48 8.95 1.46 4.40
CA ALA A 48 7.66 1.26 3.76
C ALA A 48 7.20 2.55 3.07
N ARG A 49 6.39 2.39 2.02
CA ARG A 49 5.60 3.43 1.38
C ARG A 49 4.19 2.91 1.17
N ILE A 50 3.18 3.65 1.64
CA ILE A 50 1.77 3.33 1.48
C ILE A 50 1.07 4.55 0.90
N SER A 51 0.36 4.34 -0.21
CA SER A 51 -0.47 5.39 -0.80
C SER A 51 -1.84 4.87 -1.18
N VAL A 52 -2.87 5.69 -0.97
CA VAL A 52 -4.24 5.41 -1.35
C VAL A 52 -4.70 6.41 -2.41
N GLY A 53 -5.31 5.91 -3.48
CA GLY A 53 -5.97 6.70 -4.52
C GLY A 53 -7.48 6.44 -4.56
N GLY A 54 -8.21 7.29 -5.28
CA GLY A 54 -9.67 7.33 -5.22
C GLY A 54 -10.21 8.24 -4.10
N LEU A 55 -9.34 9.10 -3.55
CA LEU A 55 -9.66 10.13 -2.56
C LEU A 55 -9.96 11.47 -3.24
N GLU A 56 -10.53 12.41 -2.48
CA GLU A 56 -10.97 13.72 -2.98
C GLU A 56 -9.85 14.53 -3.63
N THR A 57 -8.66 14.54 -3.02
CA THR A 57 -7.50 15.33 -3.46
C THR A 57 -6.55 14.56 -4.39
N GLY A 58 -6.92 13.35 -4.81
CA GLY A 58 -6.08 12.44 -5.58
C GLY A 58 -5.30 11.43 -4.71
N PRO A 59 -4.22 10.82 -5.23
CA PRO A 59 -3.43 9.86 -4.46
C PRO A 59 -2.66 10.52 -3.31
N VAL A 60 -2.83 9.99 -2.09
CA VAL A 60 -2.19 10.49 -0.86
C VAL A 60 -1.29 9.42 -0.25
N ARG A 61 -0.15 9.82 0.33
CA ARG A 61 0.79 8.97 1.06
C ARG A 61 0.50 9.02 2.56
N PHE A 62 0.59 7.88 3.24
CA PHE A 62 0.22 7.73 4.66
C PHE A 62 1.44 7.42 5.52
N GLU A 63 2.16 8.45 5.93
CA GLU A 63 3.45 8.32 6.63
C GLU A 63 3.32 7.61 7.98
N ARG A 64 2.25 7.83 8.74
CA ARG A 64 2.02 7.13 10.02
C ARG A 64 1.80 5.63 9.85
N ALA A 65 1.14 5.22 8.77
CA ALA A 65 1.00 3.82 8.43
C ALA A 65 2.35 3.19 8.02
N GLU A 66 3.22 3.96 7.36
CA GLU A 66 4.56 3.51 6.98
C GLU A 66 5.49 3.35 8.19
N GLU A 67 5.47 4.31 9.11
CA GLU A 67 6.22 4.26 10.37
C GLU A 67 5.86 3.03 11.20
N ALA A 68 4.56 2.68 11.25
CA ALA A 68 4.07 1.51 11.95
C ALA A 68 4.60 0.17 11.38
N LEU A 69 5.16 0.18 10.18
CA LEU A 69 5.72 -1.02 9.54
C LEU A 69 7.22 -1.14 9.71
N VAL A 70 7.94 -0.07 10.00
CA VAL A 70 9.40 -0.16 10.18
C VAL A 70 9.71 -1.02 11.40
N GLY A 71 10.57 -2.02 11.24
CA GLY A 71 10.88 -3.00 12.29
C GLY A 71 9.91 -4.19 12.38
N VAL A 72 8.87 -4.23 11.53
CA VAL A 72 7.91 -5.34 11.47
C VAL A 72 8.46 -6.49 10.62
N ALA A 73 8.25 -7.72 11.08
CA ALA A 73 8.61 -8.93 10.35
C ALA A 73 7.68 -9.14 9.14
N TYR A 74 8.22 -9.69 8.04
CA TYR A 74 7.48 -9.84 6.79
C TYR A 74 6.19 -10.69 6.86
N ASP A 75 6.04 -11.50 7.91
CA ASP A 75 4.91 -12.41 8.14
C ASP A 75 4.00 -11.97 9.31
N ASP A 76 4.21 -10.78 9.89
CA ASP A 76 3.38 -10.25 10.96
C ASP A 76 2.07 -9.63 10.42
N ALA A 77 1.10 -10.50 10.18
CA ALA A 77 -0.22 -10.13 9.67
C ALA A 77 -0.96 -9.09 10.54
N LYS A 78 -0.75 -9.09 11.87
CA LYS A 78 -1.44 -8.15 12.77
C LYS A 78 -0.90 -6.74 12.61
N SER A 79 0.43 -6.61 12.52
CA SER A 79 1.06 -5.32 12.29
C SER A 79 0.72 -4.75 10.91
N HIS A 80 0.61 -5.62 9.88
CA HIS A 80 0.13 -5.21 8.55
C HIS A 80 -1.30 -4.68 8.58
N GLU A 81 -2.21 -5.37 9.26
CA GLU A 81 -3.60 -4.93 9.44
C GLU A 81 -3.68 -3.60 10.20
N GLY A 82 -2.87 -3.44 11.25
CA GLY A 82 -2.77 -2.21 12.03
C GLY A 82 -2.34 -1.02 11.17
N ALA A 83 -1.28 -1.17 10.37
CA ALA A 83 -0.79 -0.12 9.49
C ALA A 83 -1.86 0.31 8.46
N ILE A 84 -2.55 -0.64 7.83
CA ILE A 84 -3.61 -0.31 6.87
C ILE A 84 -4.83 0.31 7.56
N SER A 85 -5.11 -0.06 8.81
CA SER A 85 -6.19 0.55 9.60
C SER A 85 -5.88 2.02 9.89
N ILE A 86 -4.62 2.37 10.21
CA ILE A 86 -4.18 3.77 10.35
C ILE A 86 -4.46 4.54 9.05
N ALA A 87 -4.06 4.01 7.89
CA ALA A 87 -4.32 4.67 6.61
C ALA A 87 -5.83 4.83 6.31
N ALA A 88 -6.66 3.85 6.65
CA ALA A 88 -8.12 3.93 6.47
C ALA A 88 -8.79 4.96 7.39
N GLU A 89 -8.25 5.18 8.59
CA GLU A 89 -8.74 6.16 9.56
C GLU A 89 -8.35 7.58 9.18
N GLU A 90 -7.11 7.78 8.68
CA GLU A 90 -6.59 9.08 8.28
C GLU A 90 -7.09 9.55 6.92
N ALA A 91 -7.53 8.63 6.06
CA ALA A 91 -7.96 8.99 4.71
C ALA A 91 -9.15 9.96 4.73
N GLU A 92 -9.02 11.06 3.99
CA GLU A 92 -10.11 11.97 3.66
C GLU A 92 -10.96 11.34 2.55
N ILE A 93 -12.11 10.78 2.96
CA ILE A 93 -12.97 10.00 2.10
C ILE A 93 -14.08 10.88 1.50
N LEU A 94 -14.26 10.78 0.19
CA LEU A 94 -15.41 11.34 -0.51
C LEU A 94 -16.60 10.37 -0.43
N ASP A 95 -17.76 10.88 -0.01
CA ASP A 95 -19.04 10.18 -0.14
C ASP A 95 -19.70 10.55 -1.48
N ASP A 96 -19.93 9.57 -2.35
CA ASP A 96 -20.57 9.78 -3.65
C ASP A 96 -21.35 8.55 -4.13
N VAL A 97 -21.91 8.64 -5.34
CA VAL A 97 -22.72 7.57 -5.97
C VAL A 97 -21.96 6.27 -6.22
N THR A 98 -20.63 6.28 -6.14
CA THR A 98 -19.79 5.09 -6.35
C THR A 98 -19.47 4.34 -5.05
N GLY A 99 -19.78 4.94 -3.90
CA GLY A 99 -19.66 4.31 -2.60
C GLY A 99 -19.59 5.32 -1.46
N ASP A 100 -20.20 4.95 -0.34
CA ASP A 100 -20.18 5.73 0.88
C ASP A 100 -18.83 5.66 1.63
N GLU A 101 -18.73 6.48 2.66
CA GLU A 101 -17.53 6.62 3.48
C GLU A 101 -17.10 5.31 4.14
N GLY A 102 -18.06 4.55 4.67
CA GLY A 102 -17.82 3.30 5.38
C GLY A 102 -17.32 2.21 4.44
N PHE A 103 -17.96 2.09 3.28
CA PHE A 103 -17.59 1.18 2.20
C PHE A 103 -16.17 1.46 1.70
N ARG A 104 -15.84 2.72 1.42
CA ARG A 104 -14.49 3.11 0.96
C ARG A 104 -13.42 2.80 2.00
N ARG A 105 -13.67 3.06 3.29
CA ARG A 105 -12.73 2.64 4.35
C ARG A 105 -12.55 1.13 4.42
N GLN A 106 -13.63 0.36 4.26
CA GLN A 106 -13.55 -1.09 4.20
C GLN A 106 -12.74 -1.56 2.97
N LEU A 107 -12.85 -0.88 1.83
CA LEU A 107 -12.02 -1.14 0.67
C LEU A 107 -10.54 -0.83 0.94
N ILE A 108 -10.21 0.29 1.59
CA ILE A 108 -8.82 0.58 1.98
C ILE A 108 -8.27 -0.56 2.85
N ARG A 109 -9.05 -1.03 3.84
CA ARG A 109 -8.65 -2.15 4.71
C ARG A 109 -8.40 -3.44 3.94
N SER A 110 -9.38 -3.89 3.16
CA SER A 110 -9.30 -5.19 2.46
C SER A 110 -8.31 -5.19 1.29
N VAL A 111 -8.35 -4.17 0.44
CA VAL A 111 -7.43 -4.02 -0.70
C VAL A 111 -6.02 -3.69 -0.21
N GLY A 112 -5.91 -2.85 0.80
CA GLY A 112 -4.64 -2.47 1.41
C GLY A 112 -3.95 -3.65 2.07
N LEU A 113 -4.67 -4.45 2.86
CA LEU A 113 -4.10 -5.64 3.50
C LEU A 113 -3.58 -6.65 2.47
N LYS A 114 -4.32 -6.89 1.39
CA LYS A 114 -3.84 -7.76 0.32
C LYS A 114 -2.58 -7.19 -0.34
N SER A 115 -2.56 -5.88 -0.61
CA SER A 115 -1.44 -5.21 -1.28
C SER A 115 -0.18 -5.21 -0.43
N ILE A 116 -0.28 -4.88 0.86
CA ILE A 116 0.86 -4.86 1.77
C ILE A 116 1.46 -6.26 1.95
N VAL A 117 0.63 -7.29 2.17
CA VAL A 117 1.12 -8.68 2.30
C VAL A 117 1.85 -9.12 1.04
N THR A 118 1.27 -8.87 -0.15
CA THR A 118 1.95 -9.19 -1.42
C THR A 118 3.26 -8.41 -1.60
N ALA A 119 3.35 -7.16 -1.13
CA ALA A 119 4.59 -6.39 -1.19
C ALA A 119 5.68 -7.03 -0.30
N PHE A 120 5.34 -7.45 0.92
CA PHE A 120 6.26 -8.16 1.82
C PHE A 120 6.70 -9.52 1.26
N GLU A 121 5.78 -10.31 0.72
CA GLU A 121 6.10 -11.60 0.08
C GLU A 121 7.08 -11.43 -1.08
N ARG A 122 6.87 -10.40 -1.92
CA ARG A 122 7.77 -10.09 -3.04
C ARG A 122 9.15 -9.64 -2.56
N ALA A 123 9.21 -8.82 -1.51
CA ALA A 123 10.46 -8.37 -0.94
C ALA A 123 11.27 -9.54 -0.36
N ALA A 124 10.60 -10.48 0.33
CA ALA A 124 11.23 -11.66 0.89
C ALA A 124 11.76 -12.60 -0.23
N ALA A 125 10.98 -12.78 -1.31
CA ALA A 125 11.37 -13.59 -2.46
C ALA A 125 12.55 -12.99 -3.26
N ALA A 126 12.63 -11.66 -3.35
CA ALA A 126 13.71 -10.97 -4.07
C ALA A 126 15.10 -11.24 -3.46
N GLY A 127 15.17 -11.58 -2.17
CA GLY A 127 16.41 -11.94 -1.49
C GLY A 127 16.90 -13.38 -1.72
N GLY A 128 16.13 -14.21 -2.45
CA GLY A 128 16.47 -15.59 -2.76
C GLY A 128 17.20 -15.79 -4.10
N GLY A 129 17.38 -14.71 -4.88
CA GLY A 129 18.17 -14.74 -6.11
C GLY A 129 19.65 -14.44 -5.83
N GLN A 130 20.41 -15.48 -5.50
CA GLN A 130 21.88 -15.47 -5.48
C GLN A 130 22.41 -16.04 -6.80
#